data_AF-A0A3M1Y539-F1
#
_entry.id   AF-A0A3M1Y539-F1
#
_cell.length_a   1.000
_cell.length_b   1.000
_cell.length_c   1.000
_cell.angle_alpha   90.00
_cell.angle_beta   90.00
_cell.angle_gamma   90.00
#
_symmetry.space_group_name_H-M   'P 1'
#
loop_
_entity.id
_entity.type
_entity.pdbx_description
1 polymer ?
#
loop_
_entity_poly.entity_id
_entity_poly.type
_entity_poly.pdbx_seq_one_letter_code
_entity_poly.pdbx_strand_id
1 'polypeptide(L)' 'MNEIHIRPAGAGDMPAVHALVQELAEFERAPEEVETSPASYLADGFGEDPAFSCLVAEHAEAGIVGIALYYYLKTR' A
#
# COMPACT_ATOMS: atom_id res chain seq x y z
N MET A 1 -25.76 0.35 3.30
CA MET A 1 -24.49 0.71 3.96
C MET A 1 -23.42 -0.01 3.16
N ASN A 2 -22.62 0.72 2.39
CA ASN A 2 -21.53 0.06 1.66
C ASN A 2 -20.47 -0.33 2.68
N GLU A 3 -20.23 -1.63 2.78
CA GLU A 3 -19.33 -2.22 3.76
C GLU A 3 -17.89 -2.02 3.29
N ILE A 4 -17.08 -1.44 4.16
CA ILE A 4 -15.62 -1.37 3.97
C ILE A 4 -15.02 -2.53 4.74
N HIS A 5 -14.26 -3.38 4.04
CA HIS A 5 -13.53 -4.48 4.64
C HIS A 5 -12.05 -4.12 4.71
N ILE A 6 -11.51 -4.02 5.94
CA ILE A 6 -10.08 -3.80 6.16
C ILE A 6 -9.40 -5.16 6.25
N ARG A 7 -8.41 -5.40 5.39
CA ARG A 7 -7.66 -6.65 5.34
C ARG A 7 -6.18 -6.42 5.03
N PRO A 8 -5.29 -7.39 5.33
CA PRO A 8 -3.94 -7.38 4.79
C PRO A 8 -3.94 -7.30 3.26
N ALA A 9 -3.01 -6.52 2.72
CA ALA A 9 -2.75 -6.46 1.28
C ALA A 9 -2.10 -7.76 0.82
N GLY A 10 -2.56 -8.30 -0.31
CA GLY A 10 -1.89 -9.34 -1.07
C GLY A 10 -1.05 -8.77 -2.21
N ALA A 11 -0.21 -9.60 -2.82
CA ALA A 11 0.65 -9.22 -3.95
C ALA A 11 -0.14 -8.58 -5.11
N GLY A 12 -1.35 -9.07 -5.39
CA GLY A 12 -2.23 -8.54 -6.43
C GLY A 12 -2.75 -7.13 -6.18
N ASP A 13 -2.68 -6.63 -4.94
CA ASP A 13 -3.17 -5.31 -4.58
C ASP A 13 -2.14 -4.19 -4.84
N MET A 14 -0.87 -4.53 -5.10
CA MET A 14 0.22 -3.56 -5.22
C MET A 14 0.03 -2.48 -6.29
N PRO A 15 -0.61 -2.75 -7.46
CA PRO A 15 -0.97 -1.68 -8.39
C PRO A 15 -1.90 -0.62 -7.78
N ALA A 16 -2.92 -1.03 -7.02
CA ALA A 16 -3.86 -0.12 -6.38
C ALA A 16 -3.21 0.62 -5.19
N VAL A 17 -2.38 -0.09 -4.41
CA VAL A 17 -1.58 0.53 -3.35
C VAL A 17 -0.65 1.60 -3.92
N HIS A 18 0.03 1.32 -5.03
CA HIS A 18 0.92 2.28 -5.68
C HIS A 18 0.18 3.52 -6.17
N ALA A 19 -1.00 3.36 -6.79
CA ALA A 19 -1.83 4.48 -7.20
C ALA A 19 -2.22 5.37 -6.00
N LEU A 20 -2.63 4.78 -4.87
CA LEU A 20 -2.99 5.54 -3.67
C LEU A 20 -1.78 6.23 -3.01
N VAL A 21 -0.58 5.64 -3.09
CA VAL A 21 0.65 6.31 -2.66
C VAL A 21 0.97 7.50 -3.56
N GLN A 22 0.80 7.38 -4.88
CA GLN A 22 0.96 8.49 -5.82
C GLN A 22 -0.05 9.62 -5.55
N GLU A 23 -1.33 9.29 -5.35
CA GLU A 23 -2.37 10.27 -4.99
C GLU A 23 -2.04 11.01 -3.69
N LEU A 24 -1.51 10.30 -2.68
CA LEU A 24 -1.06 10.92 -1.44
C LEU A 24 0.12 11.88 -1.68
N ALA A 25 1.11 11.47 -2.47
CA ALA A 25 2.26 12.31 -2.78
C ALA A 25 1.88 13.56 -3.60
N GLU A 26 0.93 13.43 -4.53
CA GLU A 26 0.34 14.57 -5.24
C GLU A 26 -0.35 15.54 -4.27
N PHE A 27 -1.13 15.03 -3.31
CA PHE A 27 -1.79 15.83 -2.28
C PHE A 27 -0.77 16.58 -1.40
N GLU A 28 0.35 15.92 -1.05
CA GLU A 28 1.45 16.50 -0.29
C GLU A 28 2.37 17.41 -1.11
N ARG A 29 2.12 17.55 -2.43
CA ARG A 29 2.93 18.32 -3.39
C ARG A 29 4.37 17.83 -3.53
N ALA A 30 4.58 16.52 -3.42
CA ALA A 30 5.85 15.85 -3.57
C ALA A 30 5.77 14.56 -4.42
N PRO A 31 5.09 14.57 -5.59
CA PRO A 31 4.93 13.36 -6.42
C PRO A 31 6.27 12.77 -6.91
N GLU A 32 7.31 13.60 -7.05
CA GLU A 32 8.65 13.19 -7.45
C GLU A 32 9.40 12.35 -6.41
N GLU A 33 8.97 12.38 -5.15
CA GLU A 33 9.55 11.60 -4.05
C GLU A 33 9.06 10.14 -4.05
N VAL A 34 8.11 9.78 -4.92
CA VAL A 34 7.65 8.40 -5.08
C VAL A 34 8.60 7.63 -6.00
N GLU A 35 9.67 7.10 -5.43
CA GLU A 35 10.65 6.25 -6.15
C GLU A 35 10.21 4.78 -6.27
N THR A 36 9.18 4.37 -5.52
CA THR A 36 8.67 2.99 -5.51
C THR A 36 7.98 2.61 -6.83
N SER A 37 7.80 1.31 -7.05
CA SER A 37 6.98 0.77 -8.15
C SER A 37 6.21 -0.47 -7.68
N PRO A 38 5.16 -0.91 -8.40
CA PRO A 38 4.49 -2.17 -8.09
C PRO A 38 5.47 -3.36 -8.03
N ALA A 39 6.51 -3.36 -8.87
CA ALA A 39 7.54 -4.39 -8.85
C ALA A 39 8.42 -4.34 -7.59
N SER A 40 8.82 -3.14 -7.12
CA SER A 40 9.59 -3.02 -5.87
C SER A 40 8.75 -3.43 -4.66
N TYR A 41 7.47 -3.07 -4.62
CA TYR A 41 6.56 -3.54 -3.55
C TYR A 41 6.45 -5.06 -3.49
N LEU A 42 6.42 -5.74 -4.63
CA LEU A 42 6.40 -7.20 -4.68
C LEU A 42 7.70 -7.80 -4.10
N ALA A 43 8.86 -7.22 -4.46
CA ALA A 43 10.15 -7.68 -3.97
C ALA A 43 10.31 -7.44 -2.45
N ASP A 44 9.93 -6.25 -1.97
CA ASP A 44 10.18 -5.80 -0.61
C ASP A 44 9.10 -6.24 0.39
N GLY A 45 7.86 -6.44 -0.07
CA GLY A 45 6.70 -6.69 0.80
C GLY A 45 6.29 -8.16 0.94
N PHE A 46 6.75 -9.04 0.05
CA PHE A 46 6.28 -10.44 -0.03
C PHE A 46 7.41 -11.48 -0.06
N GLY A 47 8.65 -11.08 0.22
CA GLY A 47 9.80 -11.98 0.43
C GLY A 47 9.83 -12.64 1.81
N GLU A 48 10.92 -13.34 2.13
CA GLU A 48 11.09 -14.05 3.41
C GLU A 48 11.26 -13.11 4.63
N ASP A 49 11.87 -11.93 4.46
CA ASP A 49 11.98 -10.86 5.47
C ASP A 49 11.39 -9.56 4.87
N PRO A 50 10.06 -9.38 4.90
CA PRO A 50 9.41 -8.24 4.27
C PRO A 50 9.77 -6.94 4.99
N ALA A 51 10.12 -5.91 4.22
CA ALA A 51 10.51 -4.59 4.72
C ALA A 51 9.32 -3.81 5.30
N PHE A 52 8.10 -4.12 4.84
CA PHE A 52 6.88 -3.46 5.27
C PHE A 52 5.69 -4.43 5.27
N SER A 53 4.59 -3.99 5.88
CA SER A 53 3.27 -4.60 5.76
C SER A 53 2.26 -3.53 5.34
N CYS A 54 1.18 -3.95 4.70
CA CYS A 54 0.15 -3.03 4.22
C CYS A 54 -1.24 -3.57 4.56
N LEU A 55 -2.11 -2.69 5.05
CA LEU A 55 -3.55 -2.92 5.13
C LEU A 55 -4.23 -2.16 4.00
N VAL A 56 -5.28 -2.76 3.42
CA VAL A 56 -6.15 -2.12 2.44
C VAL A 56 -7.56 -2.00 2.99
N ALA A 57 -8.21 -0.89 2.68
CA ALA A 57 -9.65 -0.72 2.83
C ALA A 57 -10.31 -1.06 1.49
N GLU A 58 -10.97 -2.22 1.43
CA GLU A 58 -11.66 -2.71 0.24
C GLU A 58 -13.15 -2.36 0.29
N HIS A 59 -13.63 -1.74 -0.79
CA HIS A 59 -15.02 -1.44 -1.04
C HIS A 59 -15.56 -2.36 -2.14
N ALA A 60 -16.70 -3.02 -1.90
CA ALA A 60 -17.25 -4.05 -2.77
C ALA A 60 -17.41 -3.65 -4.25
N GLU A 61 -17.66 -2.37 -4.55
CA GLU A 61 -17.88 -1.88 -5.92
C GLU A 61 -16.71 -1.05 -6.47
N ALA A 62 -15.86 -0.50 -5.60
CA ALA A 62 -14.85 0.49 -5.97
C ALA A 62 -13.42 -0.06 -5.87
N GLY A 63 -13.26 -1.30 -5.40
CA GLY A 63 -11.97 -1.89 -5.13
C GLY A 63 -11.31 -1.28 -3.90
N ILE A 64 -9.99 -1.15 -3.94
CA ILE A 64 -9.22 -0.60 -2.82
C ILE A 64 -9.32 0.92 -2.83
N VAL A 65 -9.83 1.48 -1.74
CA VAL A 65 -10.09 2.92 -1.59
C VAL A 65 -9.23 3.60 -0.51
N GLY A 66 -8.34 2.84 0.12
CA GLY A 66 -7.44 3.37 1.15
C GLY A 66 -6.40 2.33 1.57
N ILE A 67 -5.28 2.83 2.10
CA ILE A 67 -4.15 2.01 2.53
C ILE A 67 -3.58 2.49 3.87
N ALA A 68 -2.90 1.57 4.56
CA ALA A 68 -1.98 1.88 5.63
C ALA A 68 -0.72 1.03 5.46
N LEU A 69 0.39 1.66 5.08
CA LEU A 69 1.71 1.03 4.96
C LEU A 69 2.50 1.28 6.24
N TYR A 70 3.02 0.21 6.85
CA TYR A 70 3.73 0.29 8.13
C TYR A 70 4.86 -0.73 8.23
N TYR A 71 5.78 -0.51 9.16
CA TYR A 71 6.87 -1.43 9.47
C TYR A 71 7.24 -1.30 10.94
N TYR A 72 7.96 -2.31 11.46
CA TYR A 72 8.43 -2.30 12.83
C TYR A 72 9.84 -1.72 12.91
N LEU A 73 10.06 -0.80 13.84
CA LEU A 73 11.41 -0.35 14.15
C LEU A 73 12.17 -1.49 14.83
N LYS A 74 13.24 -1.97 14.19
CA LYS A 74 14.20 -2.93 14.76
C LYS A 74 15.13 -2.20 15.75
N THR A 75 14.56 -1.52 16.74
CA THR A 75 15.32 -1.00 17.89
C THR A 75 15.64 -2.16 18.84
N ARG A 76 16.91 -2.23 19.24
CA ARG A 76 17.55 -3.33 20.01
C ARG A 76 16.80 -3.72 21.27
#